data_AF-A0A6J6C4H5-F1
#
_entry.id   AF-A0A6J6C4H5-F1
#
_cell.length_a   1.000
_cell.length_b   1.000
_cell.length_c   1.000
_cell.angle_alpha   90.00
_cell.angle_beta   90.00
_cell.angle_gamma   90.00
#
_symmetry.space_group_name_H-M   'P 1'
#
loop_
_entity.id
_entity.type
_entity.pdbx_description
1 polymer ?
#
loop_
_entity_poly.entity_id
_entity_poly.type
_entity_poly.pdbx_seq_one_letter_code
_entity_poly.pdbx_strand_id
1 'polypeptide(L)'
;MSALVLVLLIVGGAGLAWAAFKLEPHWSSKDGHRMMTQAQGMESSRALPTRWLEVRVTVIDSNLIVTSRGLQAIKLRGTYVVTGKSPTPPKNRQIYVLQGEKQILLRIPNSSRSMPVLDALLLLQP
;
A
#
# COMPACT_ATOMS: atom_id res chain seq x y z
N MET A 1 28.34 15.97 30.30
CA MET A 1 27.36 14.91 29.91
C MET A 1 28.05 13.57 30.14
N SER A 2 27.52 12.70 31.00
CA SER A 2 28.21 11.45 31.37
C SER A 2 28.17 10.44 30.23
N ALA A 3 29.18 9.57 30.14
CA ALA A 3 29.26 8.52 29.12
C ALA A 3 28.01 7.63 29.11
N LEU A 4 27.41 7.38 30.28
CA LEU A 4 26.17 6.62 30.43
C LEU A 4 24.98 7.28 29.72
N VAL A 5 24.84 8.61 29.83
CA VAL A 5 23.78 9.36 29.13
C VAL A 5 23.97 9.26 27.62
N LEU A 6 25.21 9.35 27.13
CA LEU A 6 25.51 9.21 25.70
C LEU A 6 25.15 7.81 25.17
N VAL A 7 25.50 6.75 25.91
CA VAL A 7 25.17 5.37 25.54
C VAL A 7 23.66 5.16 25.50
N LEU A 8 22.91 5.65 26.48
CA LEU A 8 21.45 5.54 26.50
C LEU A 8 20.80 6.26 25.32
N LEU A 9 21.30 7.44 24.92
CA LEU A 9 20.80 8.16 23.75
C LEU A 9 21.06 7.41 22.46
N ILE A 10 22.25 6.80 22.31
CA ILE A 10 22.59 6.02 21.11
C ILE A 10 21.72 4.76 21.03
N VAL A 11 21.62 3.99 22.12
CA VAL A 11 20.81 2.76 22.15
C VAL A 11 19.33 3.08 21.97
N GLY A 12 18.82 4.10 22.66
CA GLY A 12 17.44 4.55 22.52
C GLY A 12 17.13 5.05 21.10
N GLY A 13 18.01 5.87 20.53
CA GLY A 13 17.88 6.38 19.16
C GLY A 13 17.91 5.27 18.11
N ALA A 14 18.84 4.32 18.24
CA ALA A 14 18.92 3.15 17.35
C ALA A 14 17.67 2.26 17.47
N GLY A 15 17.16 2.06 18.69
CA GLY A 15 15.93 1.31 18.93
C GLY A 15 14.71 1.95 18.28
N LEU A 16 14.55 3.28 18.40
CA LEU A 16 13.48 4.03 17.74
C LEU A 16 13.60 3.99 16.21
N ALA A 17 14.81 4.14 15.68
CA ALA A 17 15.06 4.06 14.24
C ALA A 17 14.70 2.66 13.70
N TRP A 18 15.14 1.59 14.37
CA TRP A 18 14.80 0.22 14.00
C TRP A 18 13.29 -0.03 14.02
N ALA A 19 12.58 0.47 15.03
CA ALA A 19 11.13 0.37 15.12
C ALA A 19 10.45 1.10 13.96
N ALA A 20 10.91 2.31 13.61
CA ALA A 20 10.38 3.07 12.48
C ALA A 20 10.55 2.33 11.14
N PHE A 21 11.70 1.67 10.91
CA PHE A 21 11.94 0.89 9.69
C PHE A 21 11.07 -0.37 9.58
N LYS A 22 10.57 -0.90 10.71
CA LYS A 22 9.64 -2.05 10.70
C LYS A 22 8.20 -1.67 10.39
N LEU A 23 7.82 -0.41 10.57
CA LEU A 23 6.47 0.07 10.29
C LEU A 23 6.34 0.30 8.78
N GLU A 24 5.57 -0.55 8.11
CA GLU A 24 5.20 -0.28 6.73
C GLU A 24 4.41 1.03 6.66
N PRO A 25 4.67 1.89 5.65
CA PRO A 25 3.92 3.12 5.46
C PRO A 25 2.51 2.76 4.98
N HIS A 26 1.65 2.43 5.92
CA HIS A 26 0.25 2.15 5.73
C HIS A 26 -0.58 3.01 6.66
N TRP A 27 -1.58 3.66 6.09
CA TRP A 27 -2.62 4.37 6.83
C TRP A 27 -3.96 4.05 6.19
N SER A 28 -5.00 3.93 6.99
CA SER A 28 -6.36 3.72 6.52
C SER A 28 -7.29 4.59 7.38
N SER A 29 -8.27 5.22 6.75
CA SER A 29 -9.30 5.99 7.42
C SER A 29 -10.18 5.08 8.31
N LYS A 30 -10.93 5.69 9.22
CA LYS A 30 -11.77 4.91 10.16
C LYS A 30 -12.84 4.08 9.44
N ASP A 31 -13.35 4.59 8.32
CA ASP A 31 -14.33 3.96 7.43
C ASP A 31 -13.69 3.04 6.38
N GLY A 32 -12.36 2.98 6.28
CA GLY A 32 -11.65 2.15 5.31
C GLY A 32 -11.66 2.65 3.86
N HIS A 33 -12.40 3.71 3.53
CA HIS A 33 -12.55 4.24 2.16
C HIS A 33 -11.33 5.04 1.67
N ARG A 34 -10.48 5.54 2.56
CA ARG A 34 -9.26 6.26 2.19
C ARG A 34 -8.07 5.55 2.79
N MET A 35 -7.04 5.33 1.99
CA MET A 35 -5.84 4.64 2.46
C MET A 35 -4.59 5.17 1.79
N MET A 36 -3.48 5.08 2.49
CA MET A 36 -2.14 5.25 1.95
C MET A 36 -1.47 3.89 1.99
N THR A 37 -0.98 3.45 0.83
CA THR A 37 -0.45 2.11 0.68
C THR A 37 0.54 2.03 -0.48
N GLN A 38 1.09 0.85 -0.75
CA GLN A 38 2.02 0.65 -1.85
C GLN A 38 1.34 0.01 -3.06
N ALA A 39 1.61 0.56 -4.24
CA ALA A 39 1.19 -0.01 -5.52
C ALA A 39 2.39 -0.26 -6.43
N GLN A 40 2.23 -1.23 -7.33
CA GLN A 40 3.21 -1.61 -8.32
C GLN A 40 2.51 -1.69 -9.68
N GLY A 41 3.07 -1.05 -10.70
CA GLY A 41 2.58 -1.19 -12.06
C GLY A 41 2.86 -2.59 -12.60
N MET A 42 1.88 -3.19 -13.26
CA MET A 42 2.10 -4.42 -14.01
C MET A 42 2.35 -4.03 -15.47
N GLU A 43 3.62 -3.92 -15.83
CA GLU A 43 4.04 -3.62 -17.19
C GLU A 43 4.03 -4.93 -18.00
N SER A 44 3.73 -4.85 -19.31
CA SER A 44 3.63 -6.03 -20.19
C SER A 44 4.86 -6.92 -20.07
N SER A 45 4.65 -8.24 -20.23
CA SER A 45 5.45 -9.44 -19.89
C SER A 45 6.98 -9.44 -20.08
N ARG A 46 7.59 -8.36 -20.58
CA ARG A 46 9.01 -8.23 -20.88
C ARG A 46 9.76 -7.21 -20.01
N ALA A 47 9.06 -6.36 -19.25
CA ALA A 47 9.68 -5.37 -18.38
C ALA A 47 9.73 -5.86 -16.93
N LEU A 48 10.80 -5.49 -16.21
CA LEU A 48 10.91 -5.79 -14.79
C LEU A 48 9.76 -5.11 -14.01
N PRO A 49 9.18 -5.79 -13.00
CA PRO A 49 8.13 -5.20 -12.19
C PRO A 49 8.58 -3.86 -11.60
N THR A 50 7.75 -2.81 -11.73
CA THR A 50 8.10 -1.50 -11.18
C THR A 50 8.32 -1.62 -9.68
N ARG A 51 9.23 -0.84 -9.07
CA ARG A 51 9.37 -0.86 -7.60
C ARG A 51 8.01 -0.57 -6.91
N TRP A 52 7.82 -1.07 -5.69
CA TRP A 52 6.69 -0.69 -4.86
C TRP A 52 6.74 0.81 -4.56
N LEU A 53 5.67 1.52 -4.89
CA LEU A 53 5.57 2.97 -4.80
C LEU A 53 4.40 3.36 -3.91
N GLU A 54 4.61 4.34 -3.03
CA GLU A 54 3.56 4.88 -2.16
C GLU A 54 2.49 5.62 -3.00
N VAL A 55 1.24 5.23 -2.80
CA VAL A 55 0.04 5.80 -3.40
C VAL A 55 -1.01 6.06 -2.32
N ARG A 56 -1.91 7.00 -2.61
CA ARG A 56 -3.14 7.22 -1.84
C ARG A 56 -4.31 6.74 -2.66
N VAL A 57 -5.16 5.93 -2.05
CA VAL A 57 -6.33 5.35 -2.68
C VAL A 57 -7.56 5.86 -1.97
N THR A 58 -8.53 6.33 -2.75
CA THR A 58 -9.85 6.72 -2.28
C THR A 58 -10.88 5.86 -2.99
N VAL A 59 -11.69 5.16 -2.23
CA VAL A 59 -12.83 4.40 -2.71
C VAL A 59 -14.01 5.36 -2.85
N ILE A 60 -14.54 5.49 -4.06
CA ILE A 60 -15.74 6.25 -4.37
C ILE A 60 -16.68 5.31 -5.11
N ASP A 61 -17.80 4.97 -4.47
CA ASP A 61 -18.76 3.98 -4.94
C ASP A 61 -18.07 2.63 -5.23
N SER A 62 -18.05 2.19 -6.49
CA SER A 62 -17.37 0.97 -6.97
C SER A 62 -15.96 1.22 -7.53
N ASN A 63 -15.52 2.47 -7.57
CA ASN A 63 -14.27 2.89 -8.19
C ASN A 63 -13.21 3.24 -7.14
N LEU A 64 -11.95 2.99 -7.49
CA LEU A 64 -10.78 3.33 -6.71
C LEU A 64 -10.02 4.42 -7.42
N ILE A 65 -9.99 5.60 -6.83
CA ILE A 65 -9.17 6.72 -7.29
C ILE A 65 -7.80 6.59 -6.66
N VAL A 66 -6.81 6.26 -7.49
CA VAL A 66 -5.41 6.16 -7.08
C VAL A 66 -4.70 7.47 -7.42
N THR A 67 -4.14 8.09 -6.39
CA THR A 67 -3.34 9.31 -6.48
C THR A 67 -1.92 9.04 -5.98
N SER A 68 -0.94 9.78 -6.48
CA SER A 68 0.46 9.53 -6.13
C SER A 68 1.07 10.70 -5.37
N ARG A 69 1.93 10.38 -4.39
CA ARG A 69 2.68 11.39 -3.63
C ARG A 69 4.01 11.76 -4.27
N GLY A 70 4.66 10.83 -4.97
CA GLY A 70 5.97 11.04 -5.61
C GLY A 70 5.91 11.08 -7.14
N LEU A 71 6.88 11.78 -7.75
CA LEU A 71 7.04 11.90 -9.21
C LEU A 71 7.05 10.53 -9.92
N GLN A 72 7.74 9.56 -9.34
CA GLN A 72 7.85 8.22 -9.93
C GLN A 72 6.52 7.45 -9.95
N ALA A 73 5.61 7.78 -9.03
CA ALA A 73 4.33 7.14 -8.88
C ALA A 73 3.21 7.82 -9.69
N ILE A 74 3.53 8.92 -10.41
CA ILE A 74 2.57 9.62 -11.28
C ILE A 74 1.96 8.68 -12.33
N LYS A 75 2.75 7.74 -12.85
CA LYS A 75 2.31 6.75 -13.85
C LYS A 75 1.24 5.78 -13.33
N LEU A 76 1.05 5.69 -12.03
CA LEU A 76 0.07 4.82 -11.37
C LEU A 76 -1.24 5.54 -11.06
N ARG A 77 -1.33 6.86 -11.31
CA ARG A 77 -2.53 7.64 -11.06
C ARG A 77 -3.63 7.22 -12.02
N GLY A 78 -4.87 7.23 -11.54
CA GLY A 78 -6.04 6.93 -12.36
C GLY A 78 -7.19 6.38 -11.55
N THR A 79 -8.25 6.03 -12.26
CA THR A 79 -9.42 5.35 -11.73
C THR A 79 -9.31 3.87 -12.06
N TYR A 80 -9.53 3.03 -11.05
CA TYR A 80 -9.40 1.58 -11.16
C TYR A 80 -10.60 0.88 -10.52
N VAL A 81 -10.81 -0.37 -10.91
CA VAL A 81 -11.73 -1.30 -10.25
C VAL A 81 -10.95 -2.51 -9.73
N VAL A 82 -11.39 -3.10 -8.61
CA VAL A 82 -10.74 -4.28 -8.01
C VAL A 82 -11.15 -5.51 -8.78
N THR A 83 -10.25 -6.10 -9.58
CA THR A 83 -10.54 -7.28 -10.41
C THR A 83 -10.19 -8.61 -9.79
N GLY A 84 -9.40 -8.60 -8.72
CA GLY A 84 -8.96 -9.85 -8.14
C GLY A 84 -8.13 -9.69 -6.91
N LYS A 85 -7.84 -10.84 -6.33
CA LYS A 85 -7.06 -11.01 -5.11
C LYS A 85 -6.00 -12.08 -5.38
N SER A 86 -4.78 -11.85 -4.93
CA SER A 86 -3.71 -12.84 -5.10
C SER A 86 -4.05 -14.12 -4.32
N PRO A 87 -3.99 -15.31 -4.95
CA PRO A 87 -4.28 -16.59 -4.30
C PRO A 87 -3.17 -17.02 -3.33
N THR A 88 -1.96 -16.54 -3.53
CA THR A 88 -0.79 -16.83 -2.69
C THR A 88 -0.18 -15.54 -2.14
N PRO A 89 -0.87 -14.86 -1.20
CA PRO A 89 -0.39 -13.59 -0.69
C PRO A 89 0.82 -13.77 0.25
N PRO A 90 1.75 -12.79 0.31
CA PRO A 90 2.86 -12.82 1.25
C PRO A 90 2.40 -12.68 2.71
N LYS A 91 3.18 -13.20 3.67
CA LYS A 91 2.83 -13.20 5.10
C LYS A 91 2.44 -11.80 5.60
N ASN A 92 1.30 -11.72 6.31
CA ASN A 92 0.70 -10.51 6.89
C ASN A 92 0.27 -9.42 5.88
N ARG A 93 0.19 -9.76 4.61
CA ARG A 93 -0.14 -8.81 3.54
C ARG A 93 -1.14 -9.45 2.58
N GLN A 94 -1.90 -8.61 1.92
CA GLN A 94 -2.78 -8.99 0.83
C GLN A 94 -2.42 -8.17 -0.39
N ILE A 95 -2.45 -8.82 -1.56
CA ILE A 95 -2.30 -8.14 -2.85
C ILE A 95 -3.63 -8.20 -3.58
N TYR A 96 -4.12 -7.04 -3.99
CA TYR A 96 -5.28 -6.87 -4.85
C TYR A 96 -4.82 -6.49 -6.26
N VAL A 97 -5.53 -6.99 -7.26
CA VAL A 97 -5.33 -6.62 -8.65
C VAL A 97 -6.35 -5.53 -8.96
N LEU A 98 -5.85 -4.40 -9.46
CA LEU A 98 -6.65 -3.28 -9.88
C LEU A 98 -6.55 -3.13 -11.40
N GLN A 99 -7.69 -2.95 -12.06
CA GLN A 99 -7.78 -2.74 -13.49
C GLN A 99 -8.33 -1.35 -13.79
N GLY A 100 -7.62 -0.59 -14.62
CA GLY A 100 -8.07 0.66 -15.20
C GLY A 100 -7.53 0.75 -16.62
N GLU A 101 -7.02 1.92 -17.02
CA GLU A 101 -6.23 2.07 -18.26
C GLU A 101 -5.00 1.15 -18.27
N LYS A 102 -4.48 0.84 -17.09
CA LYS A 102 -3.37 -0.08 -16.86
C LYS A 102 -3.75 -1.03 -15.73
N GLN A 103 -3.03 -2.14 -15.64
CA GLN A 103 -3.17 -3.04 -14.52
C GLN A 103 -2.13 -2.70 -13.46
N ILE A 104 -2.56 -2.59 -12.20
CA ILE A 104 -1.67 -2.33 -11.07
C ILE A 104 -1.97 -3.30 -9.93
N LEU A 105 -0.95 -3.59 -9.14
CA LEU A 105 -1.04 -4.41 -7.94
C LEU A 105 -1.04 -3.49 -6.72
N LEU A 106 -2.02 -3.68 -5.84
CA LEU A 106 -2.15 -2.94 -4.58
C LEU A 106 -1.79 -3.86 -3.42
N ARG A 107 -0.77 -3.50 -2.63
CA ARG A 107 -0.39 -4.24 -1.43
C ARG A 107 -0.96 -3.58 -0.20
N ILE A 108 -1.56 -4.34 0.71
CA ILE A 108 -2.20 -3.85 1.93
C ILE A 108 -1.88 -4.81 3.09
N PRO A 109 -1.64 -4.32 4.33
CA PRO A 109 -1.50 -5.18 5.49
C PRO A 109 -2.80 -5.90 5.87
N ASN A 110 -2.70 -7.14 6.35
CA ASN A 110 -3.89 -7.93 6.74
C ASN A 110 -4.71 -7.33 7.89
N SER A 111 -4.11 -6.44 8.68
CA SER A 111 -4.77 -5.71 9.77
C SER A 111 -5.46 -4.41 9.31
N SER A 112 -5.43 -4.09 8.01
CA SER A 112 -5.98 -2.84 7.50
C SER A 112 -7.51 -2.81 7.56
N ARG A 113 -8.07 -1.67 7.96
CA ARG A 113 -9.52 -1.42 7.92
C ARG A 113 -10.08 -1.30 6.50
N SER A 114 -9.23 -1.09 5.50
CA SER A 114 -9.62 -1.00 4.10
C SER A 114 -9.82 -2.37 3.44
N MET A 115 -9.35 -3.47 4.07
CA MET A 115 -9.51 -4.81 3.49
C MET A 115 -10.97 -5.23 3.29
N PRO A 116 -11.87 -5.11 4.28
CA PRO A 116 -13.29 -5.46 4.10
C PRO A 116 -13.96 -4.64 2.99
N VAL A 117 -13.59 -3.36 2.85
CA VAL A 117 -14.11 -2.48 1.79
C VAL A 117 -13.69 -3.00 0.41
N LEU A 118 -12.42 -3.37 0.24
CA LEU A 118 -11.91 -3.89 -1.03
C LEU A 118 -12.46 -5.29 -1.36
N ASP A 119 -12.62 -6.13 -0.34
CA ASP A 119 -13.23 -7.45 -0.51
C ASP A 119 -14.70 -7.32 -0.92
N ALA A 120 -15.44 -6.34 -0.39
CA ALA A 120 -16.82 -6.06 -0.80
C ALA A 120 -16.90 -5.58 -2.27
N LEU A 121 -15.94 -4.77 -2.72
CA LEU A 121 -15.88 -4.32 -4.12
C LEU A 121 -15.61 -5.45 -5.11
N LEU A 122 -14.90 -6.49 -4.68
CA LEU A 122 -14.61 -7.67 -5.49
C LEU A 122 -15.89 -8.49 -5.76
N LEU A 123 -16.86 -8.46 -4.84
CA LEU A 123 -18.15 -9.16 -4.98
C LEU A 123 -19.15 -8.44 -5.91
N LEU A 124 -18.91 -7.17 -6.21
CA LEU A 124 -19.78 -6.34 -7.06
C LEU A 124 -19.39 -6.41 -8.54
N GLN A 125 -18.41 -7.24 -8.88
CA GLN A 125 -18.06 -7.49 -10.27
C GLN A 125 -19.02 -8.51 -10.89
N PRO A 126 -19.53 -8.26 -12.11
CA PRO A 126 -20.41 -9.17 -12.82
C PRO A 126 -19.70 -10.47 -13.24
#